data_AF-A0A351H7L1-F1
#
_entry.id   AF-A0A351H7L1-F1
#
_cell.length_a   1.000
_cell.length_b   1.000
_cell.length_c   1.000
_cell.angle_alpha   90.00
_cell.angle_beta   90.00
_cell.angle_gamma   90.00
#
_symmetry.space_group_name_H-M   'P 1'
#
loop_
_entity.id
_entity.type
_entity.pdbx_description
1 polymer ?
#
loop_
_entity_poly.entity_id
_entity_poly.type
_entity_poly.pdbx_seq_one_letter_code
_entity_poly.pdbx_strand_id
1 'polypeptide(L)' 'GDLTPQFVSYAESGKRAMRPENVIKLAKALEVSADYLLTGDIVDKDLLILSDKMRKLSPEMLRIVENIIDECVKI' A
#
# COMPACT_ATOMS: atom_id res chain seq x y z
N GLY A 1 15.11 0.88 16.11
CA GLY A 1 16.06 1.55 15.20
C GLY A 1 15.26 2.14 14.08
N ASP A 2 15.54 3.39 13.72
CA ASP A 2 14.74 4.10 12.73
C ASP A 2 14.84 3.47 11.34
N LEU A 3 13.71 3.52 10.61
CA LEU A 3 13.63 3.12 9.20
C LEU A 3 14.34 4.17 8.36
N THR A 4 15.63 3.96 8.07
CA THR A 4 16.39 4.81 7.15
C THR A 4 16.27 4.29 5.71
N PRO A 5 16.48 5.15 4.69
CA PRO A 5 16.51 4.71 3.30
C PRO A 5 17.50 3.55 3.05
N GLN A 6 18.68 3.60 3.67
CA GLN A 6 19.68 2.55 3.57
C GLN A 6 19.19 1.23 4.18
N PHE A 7 18.41 1.28 5.26
CA PHE A 7 17.81 0.09 5.87
C PHE A 7 16.81 -0.56 4.92
N VAL A 8 15.94 0.25 4.30
CA VAL A 8 14.95 -0.24 3.31
C VAL A 8 15.66 -0.87 2.11
N SER A 9 16.68 -0.21 1.56
CA SER A 9 17.48 -0.74 0.45
C SER A 9 18.13 -2.10 0.76
N TYR A 10 18.64 -2.30 1.98
CA TYR A 10 19.17 -3.59 2.40
C TYR A 10 18.11 -4.67 2.61
N ALA A 11 16.91 -4.28 3.03
CA ALA A 11 15.79 -5.22 3.13
C ALA A 11 15.31 -5.67 1.75
N GLU A 12 15.11 -4.73 0.82
CA GLU A 12 14.66 -5.01 -0.55
C GLU A 12 15.67 -5.87 -1.33
N SER A 13 16.97 -5.69 -1.10
CA SER A 13 18.02 -6.51 -1.72
C SER A 13 18.30 -7.83 -0.99
N GLY A 14 17.52 -8.18 0.05
CA GLY A 14 17.68 -9.40 0.82
C GLY A 14 18.94 -9.46 1.70
N LYS A 15 19.71 -8.37 1.78
CA LYS A 15 20.96 -8.28 2.56
C LYS A 15 20.72 -8.17 4.05
N ARG A 16 19.52 -7.78 4.47
CA ARG A 16 19.17 -7.61 5.89
C ARG A 16 17.71 -7.96 6.16
N ALA A 17 17.47 -8.84 7.13
CA ALA A 17 16.12 -9.11 7.61
C ALA A 17 15.52 -7.88 8.32
N MET A 18 14.23 -7.63 8.06
CA MET A 18 13.46 -6.59 8.73
C MET A 18 12.75 -7.18 9.97
N ARG A 19 12.78 -6.45 11.09
CA ARG A 19 12.03 -6.84 12.29
C ARG A 19 10.53 -6.61 12.07
N PRO A 20 9.62 -7.43 12.66
CA PRO A 20 8.18 -7.28 12.49
C PRO A 20 7.65 -5.86 12.77
N GLU A 21 8.15 -5.21 13.82
CA GLU A 21 7.80 -3.83 14.17
C GLU A 21 8.10 -2.81 13.06
N ASN A 22 9.16 -3.03 12.28
CA ASN A 22 9.55 -2.17 11.16
C ASN A 22 8.71 -2.49 9.92
N VAL A 23 8.33 -3.75 9.70
CA VAL A 23 7.41 -4.15 8.63
C VAL A 23 6.06 -3.45 8.83
N ILE A 24 5.53 -3.46 10.06
CA ILE A 24 4.26 -2.81 10.39
C ILE A 24 4.35 -1.29 10.17
N LYS A 25 5.45 -0.66 10.60
CA LYS A 25 5.66 0.79 10.39
C LYS A 25 5.75 1.14 8.90
N LEU A 26 6.44 0.32 8.11
CA LEU A 26 6.59 0.54 6.68
C LEU A 26 5.25 0.37 5.95
N ALA A 27 4.52 -0.70 6.22
CA ALA A 27 3.18 -0.93 5.66
C ALA A 27 2.23 0.24 5.96
N LYS A 28 2.26 0.75 7.21
CA LYS A 28 1.48 1.93 7.59
C LYS A 28 1.90 3.21 6.84
N ALA A 29 3.20 3.44 6.68
CA ALA A 29 3.72 4.62 5.98
C ALA A 29 3.39 4.61 4.48
N LEU A 30 3.33 3.42 3.88
CA LEU A 30 2.95 3.23 2.46
C LEU A 30 1.44 3.10 2.27
N GLU A 31 0.65 3.11 3.36
CA GLU A 31 -0.79 2.90 3.34
C GLU A 31 -1.20 1.60 2.61
N VAL A 32 -0.56 0.49 2.97
CA VAL A 32 -0.86 -0.88 2.50
C VAL A 32 -0.92 -1.85 3.68
N SER A 33 -1.39 -3.08 3.46
CA SER A 33 -1.35 -4.17 4.43
C SER A 33 0.07 -4.75 4.57
N ALA A 34 0.33 -5.41 5.71
CA ALA A 34 1.58 -6.13 5.90
C ALA A 34 1.63 -7.41 5.04
N ASP A 35 0.47 -8.03 4.82
CA ASP A 35 0.28 -9.16 3.92
C ASP A 35 0.71 -8.79 2.50
N TYR A 36 0.19 -7.69 1.94
CA TYR A 36 0.59 -7.19 0.63
C TYR A 36 2.09 -6.86 0.57
N LEU A 37 2.64 -6.23 1.61
CA LEU A 37 4.07 -5.91 1.67
C LEU A 37 4.96 -7.15 1.64
N LEU A 38 4.52 -8.27 2.22
CA LEU A 38 5.31 -9.50 2.38
C LEU A 38 5.09 -10.52 1.27
N THR A 39 3.87 -10.67 0.78
CA THR A 39 3.49 -11.72 -0.19
C THR A 39 3.08 -11.16 -1.54
N GLY A 40 2.72 -9.88 -1.61
CA GLY A 40 2.11 -9.26 -2.79
C GLY A 40 0.61 -9.53 -2.92
N ASP A 41 -0.01 -10.25 -1.99
CA ASP A 41 -1.45 -10.55 -2.04
C ASP A 41 -2.26 -9.36 -1.55
N ILE A 42 -3.29 -9.00 -2.32
CA ILE A 42 -4.27 -7.99 -1.92
C ILE A 42 -5.27 -8.65 -0.98
N VAL A 43 -5.42 -8.09 0.22
CA VAL A 43 -6.40 -8.56 1.22
C VAL A 43 -7.48 -7.51 1.47
N ASP A 44 -8.55 -7.88 2.18
CA ASP A 44 -9.68 -6.99 2.49
C ASP A 44 -9.24 -5.66 3.13
N LYS A 45 -8.16 -5.69 3.91
CA LYS A 45 -7.59 -4.49 4.53
C LYS A 45 -7.07 -3.49 3.49
N ASP A 46 -6.49 -3.94 2.38
CA ASP A 46 -6.03 -3.05 1.30
C ASP A 46 -7.22 -2.40 0.58
N LEU A 47 -8.28 -3.18 0.33
CA LEU A 47 -9.52 -2.66 -0.24
C LEU A 47 -10.19 -1.63 0.69
N LEU A 48 -10.14 -1.87 2.01
CA LEU A 48 -10.62 -0.91 3.00
C LEU A 48 -9.80 0.39 2.99
N ILE A 49 -8.47 0.30 2.93
CA ILE A 49 -7.59 1.48 2.83
C ILE A 49 -7.90 2.27 1.55
N LEU A 50 -8.11 1.59 0.42
CA LEU A 50 -8.53 2.23 -0.83
C LEU A 50 -9.90 2.92 -0.69
N SER A 51 -10.88 2.24 -0.09
CA SER A 51 -12.21 2.82 0.18
C SER A 51 -12.12 4.09 1.02
N ASP A 52 -11.28 4.09 2.06
CA ASP A 52 -11.06 5.25 2.92
C ASP A 52 -10.40 6.42 2.18
N LYS A 53 -9.53 6.14 1.19
CA LYS A 53 -8.99 7.17 0.30
C LYS A 53 -10.09 7.76 -0.60
N MET A 54 -10.91 6.91 -1.20
CA MET A 54 -12.02 7.32 -2.07
C MET A 54 -13.05 8.18 -1.32
N ARG A 55 -13.33 7.88 -0.05
CA ARG A 55 -14.24 8.68 0.81
C ARG A 55 -13.79 10.13 1.03
N LYS A 56 -12.49 10.43 0.88
CA LYS A 56 -11.94 11.78 1.05
C LYS A 56 -11.99 12.62 -0.23
N LEU A 57 -12.34 12.02 -1.36
CA LEU A 57 -12.40 12.71 -2.65
C LEU A 57 -13.65 13.60 -2.74
N SER A 58 -13.54 14.68 -3.51
CA SER A 58 -14.72 15.42 -3.95
C SER A 58 -15.57 14.55 -4.89
N PRO A 59 -16.88 14.83 -5.04
CA PRO A 59 -17.74 14.07 -5.94
C PRO A 59 -17.23 14.01 -7.39
N GLU A 60 -16.61 15.10 -7.87
CA GLU A 60 -16.02 15.17 -9.22
C GLU A 60 -14.81 14.26 -9.37
N MET A 61 -13.86 14.32 -8.41
CA MET A 61 -12.67 13.46 -8.43
C MET A 61 -13.03 11.98 -8.28
N LEU A 62 -14.05 11.66 -7.49
CA LEU A 62 -14.53 10.29 -7.35
C LEU A 62 -15.01 9.73 -8.69
N ARG A 63 -15.74 10.53 -9.49
CA ARG A 63 -16.22 10.13 -10.81
C ARG A 63 -15.09 9.91 -11.81
N ILE A 64 -14.02 10.70 -11.72
CA ILE A 64 -12.81 10.51 -12.53
C ILE A 64 -12.15 9.17 -12.19
N VAL A 65 -11.99 8.86 -10.90
CA VAL A 65 -11.42 7.58 -10.46
C VAL A 65 -12.29 6.40 -10.90
N GLU A 66 -13.61 6.50 -10.78
CA GLU A 66 -14.55 5.48 -11.26
C GLU A 66 -14.39 5.21 -12.76
N ASN A 67 -14.30 6.25 -13.58
CA ASN A 67 -14.07 6.09 -15.03
C ASN A 67 -12.74 5.37 -15.32
N ILE A 68 -11.67 5.68 -14.57
CA ILE A 68 -10.37 4.99 -14.73
C ILE A 68 -10.51 3.50 -14.40
N ILE A 69 -11.23 3.17 -13.31
CA ILE A 69 -11.49 1.77 -12.93
C ILE A 69 -12.28 1.07 -14.03
N ASP A 70 -13.35 1.68 -14.54
CA ASP A 70 -14.17 1.12 -15.60
C ASP A 70 -13.38 0.85 -16.88
N GLU A 71 -12.46 1.75 -17.26
CA GLU A 71 -11.58 1.51 -18.40
C GLU A 71 -10.58 0.37 -18.15
N CYS A 72 -10.03 0.25 -16.94
CA CYS A 72 -9.15 -0.86 -16.60
C CYS A 72 -9.86 -2.22 -16.61
N VAL A 73 -11.15 -2.28 -16.24
CA VAL A 73 -11.95 -3.52 -16.24
C VAL A 73 -12.30 -4.00 -17.64
N LYS A 74 -12.29 -3.12 -18.64
CA LYS A 74 -12.57 -3.47 -20.05
C LYS A 74 -11.37 -4.11 -20.77
N ILE A 75 -10.17 -4.06 -20.18
CA ILE A 75 -8.93 -4.66 -20.69
C ILE A 75 -8.95 -6.17 -20.44
#